data_AF-A0A9X7PK95-F1
#
_entry.id   AF-A0A9X7PK95-F1
#
_cell.length_a   1.000
_cell.length_b   1.000
_cell.length_c   1.000
_cell.angle_alpha   90.00
_cell.angle_beta   90.00
_cell.angle_gamma   90.00
#
_symmetry.space_group_name_H-M   'P 1'
#
loop_
_entity.id
_entity.type
_entity.pdbx_description
1 polymer ?
#
loop_
_entity_poly.entity_id
_entity_poly.type
_entity_poly.pdbx_seq_one_letter_code
_entity_poly.pdbx_strand_id
1 'polypeptide(L)'
;MSGRKSKRKGYNGERELVSLIPGAKRVPLSGSMGGEYGNDVILPNGWRVEVKRRKSGMKQLYDWLEQSNPDMVAFRADRKEWIICMTLDKLKELMGLRDT
;
A
#
# COMPACT_ATOMS: atom_id res chain seq x y z
N MET A 1 14.97 10.49 -20.73
CA MET A 1 14.93 9.24 -19.92
C MET A 1 14.15 9.38 -18.59
N SER A 2 12.92 9.90 -18.58
CA SER A 2 12.10 10.04 -17.35
C SER A 2 11.39 8.74 -16.95
N GLY A 3 10.95 7.94 -17.92
CA GLY A 3 10.23 6.68 -17.68
C GLY A 3 11.04 5.64 -16.90
N ARG A 4 12.35 5.51 -17.15
CA ARG A 4 13.21 4.54 -16.47
C ARG A 4 13.36 4.84 -14.96
N LYS A 5 13.48 6.13 -14.59
CA LYS A 5 13.53 6.55 -13.19
C LYS A 5 12.21 6.29 -12.47
N SER A 6 11.08 6.59 -13.12
CA SER A 6 9.75 6.32 -12.58
C SER A 6 9.51 4.83 -12.36
N LYS A 7 9.83 3.99 -13.35
CA LYS A 7 9.76 2.52 -13.25
C LYS A 7 10.60 1.98 -12.08
N ARG A 8 11.85 2.44 -11.94
CA ARG A 8 12.72 2.05 -10.82
C ARG A 8 12.14 2.46 -9.47
N LYS A 9 11.54 3.65 -9.37
CA LYS A 9 10.89 4.13 -8.14
C LYS A 9 9.71 3.24 -7.73
N GLY A 10 8.85 2.87 -8.68
CA GLY A 10 7.75 1.93 -8.45
C GLY A 10 8.30 0.59 -7.95
N TYR A 11 9.22 0.01 -8.74
CA TYR A 11 9.85 -1.26 -8.41
C TYR A 11 10.47 -1.28 -7.00
N ASN A 12 11.18 -0.22 -6.61
CA ASN A 12 11.78 -0.10 -5.28
C ASN A 12 10.73 -0.03 -4.17
N GLY A 13 9.61 0.69 -4.39
CA GLY A 13 8.51 0.73 -3.41
C GLY A 13 7.86 -0.62 -3.19
N GLU A 14 7.63 -1.36 -4.26
CA GLU A 14 7.05 -2.71 -4.18
C GLU A 14 8.00 -3.69 -3.46
N ARG A 15 9.31 -3.59 -3.74
CA ARG A 15 10.33 -4.40 -3.06
C ARG A 15 10.44 -4.07 -1.57
N GLU A 16 10.39 -2.80 -1.22
CA GLU A 16 10.41 -2.31 0.15
C GLU A 16 9.20 -2.85 0.92
N LEU A 17 7.98 -2.71 0.38
CA LEU A 17 6.78 -3.22 1.04
C LEU A 17 6.84 -4.75 1.26
N VAL A 18 7.25 -5.51 0.25
CA VAL A 18 7.42 -6.97 0.38
C VAL A 18 8.48 -7.35 1.41
N SER A 19 9.55 -6.58 1.54
CA SER A 19 10.58 -6.85 2.55
C SER A 19 10.09 -6.63 3.99
N LEU A 20 9.05 -5.80 4.17
CA LEU A 20 8.51 -5.46 5.49
C LEU A 20 7.41 -6.41 5.95
N ILE A 21 6.83 -7.21 5.05
CA ILE A 21 5.69 -8.10 5.34
C ILE A 21 6.10 -9.55 5.02
N PRO A 22 6.37 -10.39 6.03
CA PRO A 22 6.68 -11.80 5.82
C PRO A 22 5.61 -12.51 4.99
N GLY A 23 6.04 -13.23 3.95
CA GLY A 23 5.16 -13.99 3.06
C GLY A 23 4.46 -13.17 1.95
N ALA A 24 4.60 -11.84 1.94
CA ALA A 24 4.12 -11.03 0.83
C ALA A 24 4.95 -11.29 -0.44
N LYS A 25 4.32 -11.14 -1.62
CA LYS A 25 4.96 -11.38 -2.91
C LYS A 25 4.60 -10.28 -3.90
N ARG A 26 5.56 -9.90 -4.74
CA ARG A 26 5.28 -9.03 -5.88
C ARG A 26 4.59 -9.79 -7.01
N VAL A 27 3.76 -9.09 -7.78
CA VAL A 27 3.23 -9.59 -9.05
C VAL A 27 4.20 -9.21 -10.18
N PRO A 28 4.78 -10.17 -10.91
CA PRO A 28 5.61 -9.87 -12.06
C PRO A 28 4.79 -9.17 -13.16
N LEU A 29 5.39 -8.21 -13.85
CA LEU A 29 4.80 -7.55 -15.02
C LEU A 29 3.47 -6.78 -14.76
N SER A 30 3.11 -6.50 -13.50
CA SER A 30 1.88 -5.77 -13.12
C SER A 30 1.69 -4.47 -13.90
N GLY A 31 2.74 -3.65 -14.02
CA GLY A 31 2.70 -2.38 -14.76
C GLY A 31 2.51 -2.49 -16.28
N SER A 32 2.52 -3.70 -16.84
CA SER A 32 2.24 -3.98 -18.25
C SER A 32 1.00 -4.85 -18.47
N MET A 33 0.50 -5.53 -17.43
CA MET A 33 -0.65 -6.40 -17.47
C MET A 33 -1.84 -5.64 -16.87
N GLY A 34 -2.70 -5.06 -17.72
CA GLY A 34 -3.95 -4.45 -17.25
C GLY A 34 -4.92 -5.46 -16.63
N GLY A 35 -5.97 -4.99 -15.96
CA GLY A 35 -7.05 -5.83 -15.42
C GLY A 35 -6.72 -6.49 -14.08
N GLU A 36 -7.23 -7.71 -13.86
CA GLU A 36 -7.16 -8.42 -12.57
C GLU A 36 -5.74 -8.78 -12.09
N TYR A 37 -4.78 -8.79 -13.02
CA TYR A 37 -3.35 -9.02 -12.79
C TYR A 37 -2.53 -7.71 -12.65
N GLY A 38 -3.20 -6.55 -12.61
CA GLY A 38 -2.54 -5.25 -12.55
C GLY A 38 -2.12 -4.77 -11.17
N ASN A 39 -2.35 -5.56 -10.11
CA ASN A 39 -1.96 -5.21 -8.75
C ASN A 39 -0.47 -5.47 -8.53
N ASP A 40 0.17 -4.69 -7.65
CA ASP A 40 1.63 -4.74 -7.48
C ASP A 40 2.11 -5.83 -6.50
N VAL A 41 1.37 -6.06 -5.41
CA VAL A 41 1.74 -6.97 -4.31
C VAL A 41 0.54 -7.83 -3.88
N ILE A 42 0.83 -9.07 -3.50
CA ILE A 42 -0.09 -10.01 -2.86
C ILE A 42 0.37 -10.25 -1.43
N LEU A 43 -0.52 -10.04 -0.46
CA LEU A 43 -0.27 -10.30 0.96
C LEU A 43 -0.45 -11.79 1.30
N PRO A 44 0.06 -12.28 2.44
CA PRO A 44 -0.07 -13.68 2.85
C PRO A 44 -1.51 -14.20 2.91
N ASN A 45 -2.47 -13.34 3.22
CA ASN A 45 -3.89 -13.65 3.26
C ASN A 45 -4.58 -13.59 1.87
N GLY A 46 -3.80 -13.43 0.79
CA GLY A 46 -4.30 -13.34 -0.59
C GLY A 46 -4.80 -11.95 -1.01
N TRP A 47 -4.73 -10.94 -0.15
CA TRP A 47 -5.17 -9.59 -0.51
C TRP A 47 -4.25 -8.94 -1.53
N ARG A 48 -4.86 -8.19 -2.45
CA ARG A 48 -4.18 -7.51 -3.54
C ARG A 48 -3.91 -6.05 -3.17
N VAL A 49 -2.68 -5.59 -3.41
CA VAL A 49 -2.21 -4.26 -3.00
C VAL A 49 -1.60 -3.52 -4.19
N GLU A 50 -2.04 -2.29 -4.37
CA GLU A 50 -1.46 -1.31 -5.29
C GLU A 50 -0.47 -0.40 -4.52
N VAL A 51 0.76 -0.24 -5.01
CA VAL A 51 1.80 0.50 -4.29
C VAL A 51 1.99 1.90 -4.86
N LYS A 52 1.63 2.93 -4.07
CA LYS A 52 1.79 4.34 -4.46
C LYS A 52 2.87 5.04 -3.64
N ARG A 53 4.01 5.35 -4.28
CA ARG A 53 5.02 6.28 -3.73
C ARG A 53 4.98 7.63 -4.44
N ARG A 54 4.63 8.69 -3.71
CA ARG A 54 4.56 10.07 -4.21
C ARG A 54 5.26 11.03 -3.24
N LYS A 55 5.77 12.16 -3.75
CA LYS A 55 6.37 13.22 -2.92
C LYS A 55 5.29 14.00 -2.17
N SER A 56 4.13 14.17 -2.80
CA SER A 56 2.97 14.91 -2.31
C SER A 56 1.68 14.21 -2.78
N GLY A 57 0.52 14.68 -2.31
CA GLY A 57 -0.80 14.17 -2.70
C GLY A 57 -1.43 13.19 -1.71
N MET A 58 -0.67 12.72 -0.71
CA MET A 58 -1.18 11.88 0.39
C MET A 58 -1.08 12.57 1.76
N LYS A 59 -0.61 13.83 1.82
CA LYS A 59 -0.35 14.56 3.07
C LYS A 59 -1.55 14.56 4.01
N GLN A 60 -2.75 14.77 3.49
CA GLN A 60 -3.97 14.82 4.29
C GLN A 60 -4.24 13.52 5.06
N LEU A 61 -3.93 12.35 4.48
CA LEU A 61 -4.07 11.07 5.18
C LEU A 61 -3.10 10.96 6.37
N TYR A 62 -1.86 11.44 6.19
CA TYR A 62 -0.88 11.51 7.29
C TYR A 62 -1.33 12.50 8.35
N ASP A 63 -1.78 13.70 7.95
CA ASP A 63 -2.27 14.72 8.88
C ASP A 63 -3.41 14.17 9.75
N TRP A 64 -4.35 13.40 9.18
CA TRP A 64 -5.44 12.76 9.94
C TRP A 64 -4.95 11.68 10.90
N LEU A 65 -3.94 10.89 10.52
CA LEU A 65 -3.31 9.90 11.40
C LEU A 65 -2.48 10.56 12.52
N GLU A 66 -1.95 11.76 12.30
CA GLU A 66 -1.13 12.48 13.29
C GLU A 66 -1.97 13.34 14.23
N GLN A 67 -3.12 13.86 13.78
CA GLN A 67 -3.93 14.83 14.51
C GLN A 67 -4.39 14.34 15.88
N SER A 68 -4.86 13.09 15.97
CA SER A 68 -5.31 12.48 17.24
C SER A 68 -4.63 11.15 17.53
N ASN A 69 -3.61 10.79 16.74
CA ASN A 69 -2.92 9.50 16.78
C ASN A 69 -3.88 8.29 16.84
N PRO A 70 -4.92 8.20 15.99
CA PRO A 70 -5.82 7.06 15.99
C PRO A 70 -5.13 5.83 15.37
N ASP A 71 -5.61 4.62 15.70
CA ASP A 71 -5.13 3.40 15.05
C ASP A 71 -5.48 3.35 13.55
N MET A 72 -6.64 3.93 13.17
CA MET A 72 -7.15 3.96 11.80
C MET A 72 -7.95 5.24 11.53
N VAL A 73 -7.95 5.70 10.28
CA VAL A 73 -8.82 6.77 9.80
C VAL A 73 -9.86 6.17 8.86
N ALA A 74 -11.14 6.39 9.16
CA ALA A 74 -12.27 6.01 8.30
C ALA A 74 -12.86 7.25 7.63
N PHE A 75 -13.02 7.21 6.31
CA PHE A 75 -13.64 8.31 5.56
C PHE A 75 -14.44 7.78 4.37
N ARG A 76 -15.38 8.59 3.88
CA ARG A 76 -16.15 8.30 2.67
C ARG A 76 -16.56 9.60 1.99
N ALA A 77 -16.73 9.55 0.68
CA ALA A 77 -17.46 10.57 -0.05
C ALA A 77 -18.96 10.20 -0.08
N ASP A 78 -19.80 11.17 -0.45
CA ASP A 78 -21.25 10.94 -0.55
C ASP A 78 -21.57 9.77 -1.48
N ARG A 79 -22.37 8.83 -0.96
CA ARG A 79 -22.83 7.62 -1.69
C ARG A 79 -21.68 6.72 -2.19
N LYS A 80 -20.53 6.76 -1.51
CA LYS A 80 -19.41 5.83 -1.73
C LYS A 80 -19.21 4.92 -0.53
N GLU A 81 -18.52 3.81 -0.77
CA GLU A 81 -18.06 2.90 0.27
C GLU A 81 -17.08 3.60 1.24
N TRP A 82 -17.01 3.09 2.46
CA TRP A 82 -16.02 3.52 3.44
C TRP A 82 -14.62 3.09 3.03
N ILE A 83 -13.68 4.00 3.21
CA ILE A 83 -12.25 3.74 3.04
C ILE A 83 -11.61 3.81 4.42
N ILE A 84 -10.87 2.75 4.75
CA ILE A 84 -10.06 2.67 5.96
C ILE A 84 -8.60 2.87 5.57
N CYS A 85 -7.94 3.82 6.22
CA CYS A 85 -6.51 4.06 6.13
C CYS A 85 -5.86 3.74 7.48
N MET A 86 -4.74 3.03 7.46
CA MET A 86 -3.96 2.66 8.65
C MET A 86 -2.47 2.59 8.29
N THR A 87 -1.61 2.63 9.29
CA THR A 87 -0.16 2.44 9.11
C THR A 87 0.17 0.98 8.81
N LEU A 88 1.37 0.73 8.28
CA LEU A 88 1.85 -0.63 8.03
C LEU A 88 1.90 -1.48 9.30
N ASP A 89 2.30 -0.89 10.42
CA ASP A 89 2.39 -1.62 11.69
C ASP A 89 1.02 -2.04 12.19
N LYS A 90 0.00 -1.19 12.02
CA LYS A 90 -1.39 -1.53 12.35
C LYS A 90 -1.95 -2.61 11.44
N LEU A 91 -1.56 -2.61 10.16
CA LEU A 91 -1.89 -3.71 9.25
C LEU A 91 -1.24 -5.04 9.71
N LYS A 92 0.04 -5.01 10.10
CA LYS A 92 0.72 -6.21 10.63
C LYS A 92 0.02 -6.76 11.87
N GLU A 93 -0.31 -5.88 12.82
CA GLU A 93 -1.05 -6.22 14.03
C GLU A 93 -2.40 -6.88 13.69
N LEU A 94 -3.18 -6.26 12.80
CA LEU A 94 -4.47 -6.79 12.34
C LEU A 94 -4.34 -8.16 11.68
N MET A 95 -3.28 -8.39 10.93
CA MET A 95 -2.99 -9.66 10.25
C MET A 95 -2.37 -10.71 11.18
N GLY A 96 -2.10 -10.37 12.45
CA GLY A 96 -1.38 -11.25 13.38
C GLY A 96 0.07 -11.52 12.98
N LEU A 97 0.66 -10.67 12.13
CA LEU A 97 2.05 -10.75 11.72
C LEU A 97 2.91 -10.20 12.86
N ARG A 98 3.57 -11.07 13.61
CA ARG A 98 4.58 -10.68 14.60
C ARG A 98 5.94 -10.63 13.91
N ASP A 99 6.76 -9.63 14.24
CA ASP A 99 8.17 -9.66 13.87
C ASP A 99 8.79 -10.87 14.61
N THR A 100 9.19 -11.88 13.84
CA THR A 100 9.90 -13.08 14.33
C THR A 100 11.33 -12.75 14.71
#